data_AF-A0A2A2N686-F1
#
_entry.id   AF-A0A2A2N686-F1
#
_cell.length_a   1.000
_cell.length_b   1.000
_cell.length_c   1.000
_cell.angle_alpha   90.00
_cell.angle_beta   90.00
_cell.angle_gamma   90.00
#
_symmetry.space_group_name_H-M   'P 1'
#
loop_
_entity.id
_entity.type
_entity.pdbx_description
1 polymer ?
#
loop_
_entity_poly.entity_id
_entity_poly.type
_entity_poly.pdbx_seq_one_letter_code
_entity_poly.pdbx_strand_id
1 'polypeptide(L)'
;MTRTTSAVLILILMSAYFAYNRFYVYPQKLETQAESMLIQMANREEWLDVHEMMERVEAHKAHLELNADITSTSGKRAYSEGYITYSDRSRNVCKQVVFNFKINSLRSYSISDLHDCSLGEYY
;
A
#
# COMPACT_ATOMS: atom_id res chain seq x y z
N MET A 1 -16.60 -44.21 17.02
CA MET A 1 -15.62 -43.12 17.23
C MET A 1 -15.38 -42.32 15.94
N THR A 2 -16.42 -41.74 15.33
CA THR A 2 -16.30 -41.07 14.01
C THR A 2 -16.86 -39.66 13.98
N ARG A 3 -17.88 -39.35 14.78
CA ARG A 3 -18.50 -38.01 14.82
C ARG A 3 -17.68 -36.97 15.58
N THR A 4 -17.11 -37.34 16.73
CA THR A 4 -16.31 -36.42 17.56
C THR A 4 -14.96 -36.08 16.91
N THR A 5 -14.30 -37.07 16.32
CA THR A 5 -13.05 -36.90 15.56
C THR A 5 -13.23 -36.01 14.33
N SER A 6 -14.34 -36.16 13.59
CA SER A 6 -14.66 -35.30 12.44
C SER A 6 -14.94 -33.84 12.85
N ALA A 7 -15.69 -33.62 13.94
CA ALA A 7 -15.96 -32.28 14.45
C ALA A 7 -14.70 -31.54 14.92
N VAL A 8 -13.78 -32.25 15.59
CA VAL A 8 -12.49 -31.68 16.03
C VAL A 8 -11.62 -31.31 14.83
N LEU A 9 -11.57 -32.14 13.78
CA LEU A 9 -10.84 -31.84 12.54
C LEU A 9 -11.36 -30.58 11.86
N ILE A 10 -12.69 -30.42 11.77
CA ILE A 10 -13.30 -29.22 11.18
C ILE A 10 -12.93 -27.98 12.00
N LEU A 11 -12.96 -28.05 13.33
CA LEU A 11 -12.56 -26.94 14.19
C LEU A 11 -11.10 -26.54 14.00
N ILE A 12 -10.18 -27.52 13.86
CA ILE A 12 -8.76 -27.26 13.59
C ILE A 12 -8.56 -26.61 12.22
N LEU A 13 -9.27 -27.08 11.20
CA LEU A 13 -9.18 -26.50 9.86
C LEU A 13 -9.71 -25.06 9.84
N MET A 14 -10.82 -24.80 10.52
CA MET A 14 -11.39 -23.45 10.63
C MET A 14 -10.45 -22.51 11.40
N SER A 15 -9.89 -22.94 12.53
CA SER A 15 -8.96 -22.11 13.29
C SER A 15 -7.68 -21.81 12.52
N ALA A 16 -7.12 -22.80 11.83
CA ALA A 16 -5.96 -22.61 10.94
C ALA A 16 -6.26 -21.63 9.80
N TYR A 17 -7.44 -21.74 9.18
CA TYR A 17 -7.89 -20.80 8.15
C TYR A 17 -8.02 -19.37 8.66
N PHE A 18 -8.63 -19.17 9.84
CA PHE A 18 -8.74 -17.85 10.46
C PHE A 18 -7.38 -17.27 10.82
N ALA A 19 -6.48 -18.09 11.39
CA ALA A 19 -5.12 -17.67 11.70
C ALA A 19 -4.38 -17.26 10.43
N TYR A 20 -4.42 -18.07 9.37
CA TYR A 20 -3.78 -17.76 8.10
C TYR A 20 -4.27 -16.44 7.51
N ASN A 21 -5.58 -16.22 7.48
CA ASN A 21 -6.14 -14.97 7.00
C ASN A 21 -5.70 -13.77 7.84
N ARG A 22 -5.68 -13.92 9.17
CA ARG A 22 -5.37 -12.82 10.08
C ARG A 22 -3.90 -12.41 10.06
N PHE A 23 -2.99 -13.38 9.92
CA PHE A 23 -1.55 -13.18 10.04
C PHE A 23 -0.83 -13.01 8.70
N TYR A 24 -1.39 -13.53 7.59
CA TYR A 24 -0.72 -13.45 6.29
C TYR A 24 -1.53 -12.64 5.27
N VAL A 25 -2.78 -13.01 5.04
CA VAL A 25 -3.59 -12.41 3.96
C VAL A 25 -3.96 -10.96 4.27
N TYR A 26 -4.39 -10.69 5.50
CA TYR A 26 -4.87 -9.38 5.90
C TYR A 26 -3.77 -8.30 5.89
N PRO A 27 -2.56 -8.54 6.44
CA PRO A 27 -1.45 -7.58 6.32
C PRO A 27 -1.09 -7.25 4.85
N GLN A 28 -0.93 -8.26 4.00
CA GLN A 28 -0.61 -8.05 2.58
C GLN A 28 -1.67 -7.22 1.86
N LYS A 29 -2.96 -7.47 2.12
CA LYS A 29 -4.04 -6.66 1.56
C LYS A 29 -3.99 -5.21 2.02
N LEU A 30 -3.56 -4.95 3.26
CA LEU A 30 -3.43 -3.60 3.76
C LEU A 30 -2.25 -2.86 3.12
N GLU A 31 -1.10 -3.53 2.93
CA GLU A 31 0.05 -2.98 2.22
C GLU A 31 -0.32 -2.60 0.78
N THR A 32 -0.93 -3.52 0.01
CA THR A 32 -1.43 -3.20 -1.35
C THR A 32 -2.44 -2.06 -1.35
N GLN A 33 -3.29 -1.96 -0.31
CA GLN A 33 -4.22 -0.84 -0.18
C GLN A 33 -3.48 0.48 0.12
N ALA A 34 -2.42 0.45 0.92
CA ALA A 34 -1.60 1.61 1.22
C ALA A 34 -0.86 2.12 -0.02
N GLU A 35 -0.30 1.22 -0.83
CA GLU A 35 0.29 1.55 -2.13
C GLU A 35 -0.74 2.19 -3.07
N SER A 36 -1.92 1.58 -3.19
CA SER A 36 -3.02 2.11 -4.00
C SER A 36 -3.49 3.49 -3.50
N MET A 37 -3.42 3.72 -2.18
CA MET A 37 -3.71 5.02 -1.58
C MET A 37 -2.64 6.03 -1.95
N LEU A 38 -1.37 5.65 -1.90
CA LEU A 38 -0.24 6.52 -2.24
C LEU A 38 -0.33 7.01 -3.70
N ILE A 39 -0.69 6.12 -4.64
CA ILE A 39 -0.93 6.49 -6.04
C ILE A 39 -2.11 7.47 -6.15
N GLN A 40 -3.22 7.21 -5.46
CA GLN A 40 -4.38 8.11 -5.47
C GLN A 40 -4.09 9.47 -4.84
N MET A 41 -3.27 9.49 -3.80
CA MET A 41 -2.80 10.71 -3.16
C MET A 41 -1.90 11.48 -4.11
N ALA A 42 -0.95 10.82 -4.78
CA ALA A 42 -0.09 11.46 -5.78
C ALA A 42 -0.89 12.13 -6.90
N ASN A 43 -1.98 11.50 -7.36
CA ASN A 43 -2.90 12.10 -8.33
C ASN A 43 -3.67 13.29 -7.76
N ARG A 44 -4.22 13.13 -6.55
CA ARG A 44 -5.13 14.11 -5.94
C ARG A 44 -4.42 15.35 -5.41
N GLU A 45 -3.21 15.18 -4.93
CA GLU A 45 -2.32 16.26 -4.46
C GLU A 45 -1.43 16.78 -5.60
N GLU A 46 -1.69 16.36 -6.85
CA GLU A 46 -1.03 16.84 -8.07
C GLU A 46 0.50 16.64 -8.11
N TRP A 47 1.01 15.66 -7.35
CA TRP A 47 2.43 15.31 -7.41
C TRP A 47 2.78 14.71 -8.76
N LEU A 48 1.88 13.89 -9.31
CA LEU A 48 2.01 13.18 -10.57
C LEU A 48 0.64 13.04 -11.23
N ASP A 49 0.56 13.16 -12.55
CA ASP A 49 -0.59 12.67 -13.30
C ASP A 49 -0.45 11.15 -13.43
N VAL A 50 -1.33 10.40 -12.77
CA VAL A 50 -1.23 8.93 -12.73
C VAL A 50 -1.45 8.31 -14.11
N HIS A 51 -2.27 8.93 -14.96
CA HIS A 51 -2.51 8.40 -16.31
C HIS A 51 -1.25 8.54 -17.17
N GLU A 52 -0.66 9.74 -17.21
CA GLU A 52 0.60 9.97 -17.94
C GLU A 52 1.73 9.11 -17.37
N MET A 53 1.85 9.04 -16.05
CA MET A 53 2.83 8.23 -15.34
C MET A 53 2.74 6.75 -15.78
N MET A 54 1.54 6.16 -15.73
CA MET A 54 1.34 4.76 -16.12
C MET A 54 1.70 4.52 -17.59
N GLU A 55 1.26 5.40 -18.51
CA GLU A 55 1.57 5.28 -19.94
C GLU A 55 3.08 5.30 -20.19
N ARG A 56 3.82 6.20 -19.53
CA ARG A 56 5.27 6.31 -19.68
C ARG A 56 6.03 5.15 -19.06
N VAL A 57 5.60 4.65 -17.90
CA VAL A 57 6.20 3.48 -17.24
C VAL A 57 5.99 2.23 -18.10
N GLU A 58 4.78 2.00 -18.61
CA GLU A 58 4.48 0.87 -19.52
C GLU A 58 5.28 0.95 -20.82
N ALA A 59 5.47 2.17 -21.36
CA ALA A 59 6.31 2.42 -22.51
C ALA A 59 7.82 2.34 -22.22
N HIS A 60 8.23 2.01 -20.99
CA HIS A 60 9.63 1.98 -20.53
C HIS A 60 10.37 3.31 -20.73
N LYS A 61 9.64 4.43 -20.67
CA LYS A 61 10.17 5.80 -20.82
C LYS A 61 10.33 6.53 -19.49
N ALA A 62 9.85 5.94 -18.41
CA ALA A 62 9.96 6.44 -17.05
C ALA A 62 10.20 5.29 -16.08
N HIS A 63 10.79 5.61 -14.93
CA HIS A 63 10.94 4.70 -13.80
C HIS A 63 9.98 5.12 -12.69
N LEU A 64 9.29 4.14 -12.11
CA LEU A 64 8.42 4.32 -10.95
C LEU A 64 8.84 3.32 -9.87
N GLU A 65 9.14 3.84 -8.70
CA GLU A 65 9.32 3.07 -7.48
C GLU A 65 8.28 3.56 -6.47
N LEU A 66 7.57 2.61 -5.87
CA LEU A 66 6.56 2.92 -4.85
C LEU A 66 6.65 1.86 -3.75
N ASN A 67 6.50 2.30 -2.52
CA ASN A 67 6.26 1.40 -1.39
C ASN A 67 5.40 2.12 -0.35
N ALA A 68 4.61 1.36 0.39
CA ALA A 68 3.85 1.87 1.51
C ALA A 68 3.75 0.80 2.60
N ASP A 69 4.45 1.04 3.70
CA ASP A 69 4.51 0.12 4.82
C ASP A 69 3.48 0.50 5.87
N ILE A 70 2.77 -0.50 6.42
CA ILE A 70 1.81 -0.28 7.50
C ILE A 70 2.56 -0.22 8.83
N THR A 71 2.55 0.95 9.47
CA THR A 71 3.19 1.13 10.79
C THR A 71 2.28 0.69 11.92
N SER A 72 0.97 0.93 11.81
CA SER A 72 -0.01 0.50 12.81
C SER A 72 -1.44 0.47 12.26
N THR A 73 -2.34 -0.16 13.01
CA THR A 73 -3.79 -0.12 12.74
C THR A 73 -4.54 0.24 14.01
N SER A 74 -5.57 1.09 13.89
CA SER A 74 -6.44 1.45 15.02
C SER A 74 -7.88 1.55 14.54
N GLY A 75 -8.74 0.69 15.09
CA GLY A 75 -10.15 0.59 14.69
C GLY A 75 -10.30 0.33 13.19
N LYS A 76 -10.86 1.32 12.47
CA LYS A 76 -11.08 1.25 11.01
C LYS A 76 -10.04 2.04 10.20
N ARG A 77 -8.94 2.47 10.83
CA ARG A 77 -7.86 3.21 10.18
C ARG A 77 -6.56 2.42 10.19
N ALA A 78 -5.80 2.56 9.12
CA ALA A 78 -4.43 2.12 9.02
C ALA A 78 -3.52 3.35 8.91
N TYR A 79 -2.35 3.27 9.53
CA TYR A 79 -1.29 4.27 9.51
C TYR A 79 -0.13 3.70 8.73
N SER A 80 0.43 4.51 7.86
CA SER A 80 1.42 4.08 6.90
C SER A 80 2.46 5.15 6.65
N GLU A 81 3.66 4.69 6.35
CA GLU A 81 4.72 5.50 5.77
C GLU A 81 4.95 4.98 4.37
N GLY A 82 4.95 5.87 3.39
CA GLY A 82 5.15 5.50 2.00
C GLY A 82 6.12 6.43 1.31
N TYR A 83 6.70 5.94 0.24
CA TYR A 83 7.49 6.74 -0.67
C TYR A 83 7.06 6.47 -2.10
N ILE A 84 7.08 7.52 -2.92
CA ILE A 84 6.83 7.45 -4.35
C ILE A 84 7.93 8.22 -5.06
N THR A 85 8.61 7.51 -5.95
CA THR A 85 9.68 8.02 -6.78
C THR A 85 9.30 7.80 -8.23
N TYR A 86 9.24 8.88 -9.00
CA TYR A 86 9.02 8.86 -10.44
C TYR A 86 10.12 9.66 -11.12
N SER A 87 10.74 9.08 -12.14
CA SER A 87 11.76 9.75 -12.93
C SER A 87 11.54 9.50 -14.41
N ASP A 88 11.49 10.59 -15.17
CA ASP A 88 11.59 10.59 -16.62
C ASP A 88 12.64 11.61 -17.10
N ARG A 89 12.83 11.71 -18.43
CA ARG A 89 13.82 12.61 -19.03
C ARG A 89 13.61 14.10 -18.73
N SER A 90 12.43 14.49 -18.27
CA SER A 90 12.00 15.88 -18.08
C SER A 90 11.60 16.23 -16.65
N ARG A 91 11.22 15.24 -15.84
CA ARG A 91 10.62 15.44 -14.53
C ARG A 91 11.03 14.33 -13.57
N ASN A 92 11.35 14.77 -12.36
CA ASN A 92 11.63 13.92 -11.22
C ASN A 92 10.67 14.28 -10.09
N VAL A 93 10.06 13.28 -9.49
CA VAL A 93 9.24 13.40 -8.29
C VAL A 93 9.75 12.39 -7.28
N CYS A 94 10.02 12.86 -6.07
CA CYS A 94 10.40 12.00 -4.95
C CYS A 94 9.67 12.53 -3.73
N LYS A 95 8.69 11.77 -3.23
CA LYS A 95 7.93 12.12 -2.04
C LYS A 95 8.04 11.01 -1.02
N GLN A 96 8.26 11.37 0.23
CA GLN A 96 8.06 10.49 1.36
C GLN A 96 6.93 11.08 2.22
N VAL A 97 6.00 10.22 2.63
CA VAL A 97 4.70 10.63 3.17
C VAL A 97 4.36 9.76 4.37
N VAL A 98 4.02 10.40 5.48
CA VAL A 98 3.38 9.75 6.62
C VAL A 98 1.89 10.04 6.53
N PHE A 99 1.08 9.00 6.38
CA PHE A 99 -0.35 9.16 6.18
C PHE A 99 -1.16 8.09 6.90
N ASN A 100 -2.46 8.35 7.02
CA ASN A 100 -3.39 7.37 7.54
C ASN A 100 -4.68 7.36 6.72
N PHE A 101 -5.28 6.20 6.58
CA PHE A 101 -6.45 6.03 5.73
C PHE A 101 -7.49 5.10 6.34
N LYS A 102 -8.74 5.24 5.88
CA LYS A 102 -9.82 4.33 6.24
C LYS A 102 -9.66 3.01 5.48
N ILE A 103 -9.61 1.89 6.20
CA ILE A 103 -9.48 0.55 5.62
C ILE A 103 -10.67 0.29 4.67
N ASN A 104 -10.40 -0.34 3.53
CA ASN A 104 -11.33 -0.57 2.42
C ASN A 104 -11.91 0.72 1.77
N SER A 105 -11.20 1.84 1.84
CA SER A 105 -11.55 3.08 1.16
C SER A 105 -10.31 3.72 0.58
N LEU A 106 -10.41 4.23 -0.64
CA LEU A 106 -9.32 4.96 -1.30
C LEU A 106 -9.53 6.48 -1.37
N ARG A 107 -10.61 6.97 -0.76
CA ARG A 107 -10.98 8.40 -0.80
C ARG A 107 -10.79 9.13 0.52
N SER A 108 -10.52 8.38 1.59
CA SER A 108 -10.44 8.91 2.96
C SER A 108 -9.06 8.67 3.52
N TYR A 109 -8.19 9.66 3.34
CA TYR A 109 -6.87 9.73 3.93
C TYR A 109 -6.66 11.05 4.65
N SER A 110 -5.61 11.10 5.47
CA SER A 110 -5.02 12.30 6.03
C SER A 110 -3.52 12.17 5.91
N ILE A 111 -2.87 13.23 5.44
CA ILE A 111 -1.41 13.35 5.47
C ILE A 111 -1.05 13.93 6.84
N SER A 112 -0.12 13.29 7.53
CA SER A 112 0.42 13.76 8.80
C SER A 112 1.77 14.45 8.58
N ASP A 113 2.57 13.95 7.64
CA ASP A 113 3.85 14.53 7.27
C ASP A 113 4.14 14.27 5.79
N LEU A 114 4.84 15.19 5.15
CA LEU A 114 5.17 15.15 3.72
C LEU A 114 6.47 15.91 3.49
N HIS A 115 7.43 15.23 2.87
CA HIS A 115 8.68 15.85 2.47
C HIS A 115 9.15 15.35 1.11
N ASP A 116 9.85 16.24 0.42
CA ASP A 116 10.60 15.87 -0.77
C ASP A 116 11.82 15.05 -0.35
N CYS A 117 12.03 13.92 -1.01
CA CYS A 117 13.25 13.13 -0.85
C CYS A 117 14.26 13.49 -1.94
N SER A 118 15.54 13.30 -1.62
CA SER A 118 16.57 13.30 -2.66
C SER A 118 16.51 11.96 -3.37
N LEU A 119 16.29 11.98 -4.68
CA LEU A 119 16.86 10.95 -5.54
C LEU A 119 18.37 10.98 -5.23
N GLY A 120 18.92 10.00 -4.52
CA GLY A 120 20.37 9.91 -4.35
C GLY A 120 21.06 9.91 -5.72
N GLU A 121 22.38 10.14 -5.77
CA GLU A 121 23.22 10.17 -6.99
C GLU A 121 23.28 8.83 -7.75
N TYR A 122 22.13 8.22 -8.04
CA TYR A 122 22.00 7.02 -8.86
C TYR A 122 21.56 7.40 -10.27
N TYR A 123 22.26 8.35 -10.89
CA TYR A 123 22.33 8.55 -12.34
C TYR A 123 23.67 9.19 -12.74
#